data_AF-A0A8S3IUJ2-F1
#
_entry.id   AF-A0A8S3IUJ2-F1
#
_cell.length_a   1.000
_cell.length_b   1.000
_cell.length_c   1.000
_cell.angle_alpha   90.00
_cell.angle_beta   90.00
_cell.angle_gamma   90.00
#
_symmetry.space_group_name_H-M   'P 1'
#
loop_
_entity.id
_entity.type
_entity.pdbx_description
1 polymer ?
#
loop_
_entity_poly.entity_id
_entity_poly.type
_entity_poly.pdbx_seq_one_letter_code
_entity_poly.pdbx_strand_id
1 'polypeptide(L)'
;HTKIIFEDEISHFSACSEFRIPCPNQCSTKNFPRSQLKNHLDTECLKQEISCPFNDCGCEYRGYRAAFVQHMKESSDSHLSLAGKTISIQKQLIKLYEERSNEQKIYIDLLSRKVNALEKTYGAQYIWRIDNYHEKFQEAHTNKKPTLYSPTFLTSRHGYFLGLSICLFGDGKGKY
;
A
#
# COMPACT_ATOMS: atom_id res chain seq x y z
N HIS A 1 -36.27 38.34 2.09
CA HIS A 1 -37.10 37.80 3.21
C HIS A 1 -37.72 36.48 2.77
N THR A 2 -36.97 35.40 2.82
CA THR A 2 -37.47 34.03 2.63
C THR A 2 -37.88 33.50 3.99
N LYS A 3 -39.17 33.19 4.16
CA LYS A 3 -39.74 32.66 5.41
C LYS A 3 -39.15 31.25 5.65
N ILE A 4 -38.37 31.12 6.72
CA ILE A 4 -37.93 29.82 7.24
C ILE A 4 -39.10 29.26 8.05
N ILE A 5 -39.48 28.01 7.77
CA ILE A 5 -40.52 27.27 8.48
C ILE A 5 -39.93 26.88 9.85
N PHE A 6 -40.66 27.05 10.95
CA PHE A 6 -40.15 26.92 12.33
C PHE A 6 -39.41 25.58 12.62
N GLU A 7 -39.77 24.52 11.90
CA GLU A 7 -39.16 23.19 11.98
C GLU A 7 -37.80 23.09 11.26
N ASP A 8 -37.60 23.89 10.21
CA ASP A 8 -36.33 24.08 9.51
C ASP A 8 -35.38 25.01 10.28
N GLU A 9 -35.90 25.83 11.19
CA GLU A 9 -35.09 26.73 12.01
C GLU A 9 -34.19 25.94 12.97
N ILE A 10 -34.72 24.92 13.66
CA ILE A 10 -33.97 24.11 14.63
C ILE A 10 -32.88 23.29 13.93
N SER A 11 -33.20 22.65 12.81
CA SER A 11 -32.24 21.89 12.01
C SER A 11 -31.17 22.81 11.42
N HIS A 12 -31.54 23.99 10.93
CA HIS A 12 -30.60 25.02 10.48
C HIS A 12 -29.70 25.53 11.62
N PHE A 13 -30.24 25.87 12.80
CA PHE A 13 -29.44 26.34 13.94
C PHE A 13 -28.42 25.31 14.42
N SER A 14 -28.73 24.02 14.30
CA SER A 14 -27.81 22.93 14.65
C SER A 14 -26.64 22.75 13.67
N ALA A 15 -26.81 23.16 12.40
CA ALA A 15 -25.84 22.98 11.33
C ALA A 15 -25.17 24.27 10.84
N CYS A 16 -25.75 25.44 11.12
CA CYS A 16 -25.28 26.73 10.64
C CYS A 16 -23.86 27.03 11.15
N SER A 17 -22.94 27.30 10.22
CA SER A 17 -21.52 27.57 10.52
C SER A 17 -21.31 28.86 11.30
N GLU A 18 -22.15 29.86 11.04
CA GLU A 18 -22.11 31.19 11.66
C GLU A 18 -22.87 31.25 12.99
N PHE A 19 -23.61 30.20 13.34
CA PHE A 19 -24.31 30.12 14.60
C PHE A 19 -23.31 30.19 15.76
N ARG A 20 -23.47 31.19 16.62
CA ARG A 20 -22.54 31.45 17.71
C ARG A 20 -22.86 30.55 18.90
N ILE A 21 -21.89 29.75 19.31
CA ILE A 21 -21.98 28.84 20.44
C ILE A 21 -20.99 29.22 21.54
N PRO A 22 -21.36 29.12 22.82
CA PRO A 22 -20.45 29.40 23.92
C PRO A 22 -19.31 28.39 23.95
N CYS A 23 -18.15 28.80 24.46
CA CYS A 23 -17.02 27.90 24.65
C CYS A 23 -17.37 26.85 25.73
N PRO A 24 -17.21 25.53 25.46
CA PRO A 24 -17.47 24.46 26.42
C PRO A 24 -16.68 24.61 27.72
N ASN A 25 -15.47 25.16 27.64
CA ASN A 25 -14.59 25.38 28.80
C ASN A 25 -14.92 26.68 29.56
N GLN A 26 -15.96 27.42 29.15
CA GLN A 26 -16.42 28.66 29.79
C GLN A 26 -15.27 29.66 30.01
N CYS A 27 -14.50 29.91 28.96
CA CYS A 27 -13.42 30.91 28.97
C CYS A 27 -13.97 32.35 28.94
N SER A 28 -13.09 33.33 29.14
CA SER A 28 -13.45 34.75 29.28
C SER A 28 -14.11 35.33 28.02
N THR A 29 -13.73 34.84 26.83
CA THR A 29 -14.35 35.20 25.55
C THR A 29 -15.55 34.29 25.32
N LYS A 30 -16.75 34.85 25.41
CA LYS A 30 -17.99 34.09 25.25
C LYS A 30 -18.48 34.19 23.80
N ASN A 31 -18.85 33.04 23.23
CA ASN A 31 -19.52 32.84 21.96
C ASN A 31 -18.64 32.97 20.70
N PHE A 32 -18.42 31.84 20.03
CA PHE A 32 -17.69 31.73 18.76
C PHE A 32 -18.61 31.18 17.67
N PRO A 33 -18.45 31.59 16.41
CA PRO A 33 -19.05 30.87 15.29
C PRO A 33 -18.70 29.38 15.38
N ARG A 34 -19.66 28.50 15.10
CA ARG A 34 -19.45 27.04 15.15
C ARG A 34 -18.23 26.60 14.33
N SER A 35 -17.98 27.25 13.19
CA SER A 35 -16.80 27.04 12.34
C SER A 35 -15.47 27.37 13.04
N GLN A 36 -15.45 28.39 13.90
CA GLN A 36 -14.23 28.91 14.55
C GLN A 36 -13.98 28.34 15.94
N LEU A 37 -14.98 27.69 16.57
CA LEU A 37 -14.84 27.13 17.91
C LEU A 37 -13.70 26.11 18.00
N LYS A 38 -13.56 25.24 16.99
CA LYS A 38 -12.47 24.24 16.97
C LYS A 38 -11.09 24.92 17.00
N ASN A 39 -10.87 25.91 16.14
CA ASN A 39 -9.62 26.65 16.12
C ASN A 39 -9.33 27.35 17.46
N HIS A 40 -10.35 27.95 18.08
CA HIS A 40 -10.23 28.55 19.40
C HIS A 40 -9.78 27.53 20.47
N LEU A 41 -10.42 26.36 20.54
CA LEU A 41 -10.04 25.30 21.49
C LEU A 41 -8.59 24.84 21.23
N ASP A 42 -8.24 24.64 19.96
CA ASP A 42 -6.93 24.10 19.57
C ASP A 42 -5.78 25.09 19.77
N THR A 43 -6.01 26.42 19.69
CA THR A 43 -4.91 27.41 19.65
C THR A 43 -4.96 28.48 20.75
N GLU A 44 -6.14 28.88 21.22
CA GLU A 44 -6.31 30.12 22.02
C GLU A 44 -6.89 29.89 23.42
N CYS A 45 -7.72 28.87 23.60
CA CYS A 45 -8.48 28.69 24.83
C CYS A 45 -7.56 28.37 26.02
N LEU A 46 -7.38 29.34 26.94
CA LEU A 46 -6.52 29.18 28.12
C LEU A 46 -6.98 28.09 29.10
N LYS A 47 -8.29 27.78 29.09
CA LYS A 47 -8.92 26.71 29.89
C LYS A 47 -8.99 25.38 29.14
N GLN A 48 -8.44 25.30 27.93
CA GLN A 48 -8.30 24.01 27.25
C GLN A 48 -7.24 23.18 27.96
N GLU A 49 -7.60 21.95 28.30
CA GLU A 49 -6.63 20.95 28.75
C GLU A 49 -5.84 20.44 27.54
N ILE A 50 -4.51 20.51 27.62
CA ILE A 50 -3.57 20.10 26.58
C ILE A 50 -2.52 19.16 27.16
N SER A 51 -2.00 18.27 26.31
CA SER A 51 -0.88 17.39 26.64
C SER A 51 0.43 18.01 26.16
N CYS A 52 1.54 17.68 26.83
CA CYS A 52 2.86 18.19 26.43
C CYS A 52 3.27 17.69 25.03
N PRO A 53 3.86 18.53 24.15
CA PRO A 53 4.39 18.09 22.86
C PRO A 53 5.47 16.99 22.96
N PHE A 54 6.15 16.89 24.12
CA PHE A 54 7.14 15.86 24.39
C PHE A 54 6.53 14.57 24.94
N ASN A 55 5.21 14.40 24.89
CA ASN A 55 4.54 13.16 25.33
C ASN A 55 5.06 11.93 24.60
N ASP A 56 5.31 12.04 23.29
CA ASP A 56 5.89 10.94 22.50
C ASP A 56 7.34 10.62 22.88
N CYS A 57 8.03 11.58 23.53
CA CYS A 57 9.36 11.39 24.09
C CYS A 57 9.32 10.94 25.57
N GLY A 58 8.13 10.81 26.18
CA GLY A 58 7.92 10.35 27.55
C GLY A 58 7.53 11.41 28.58
N CYS A 59 7.13 12.62 28.17
CA CYS A 59 6.60 13.63 29.11
C CYS A 59 5.10 13.43 29.37
N GLU A 60 4.75 13.02 30.59
CA GLU A 60 3.36 12.71 30.98
C GLU A 60 2.52 13.95 31.37
N TYR A 61 3.05 15.16 31.18
CA TYR A 61 2.33 16.36 31.59
C TYR A 61 1.06 16.57 30.77
N ARG A 62 -0.04 16.77 31.49
CA ARG A 62 -1.33 17.17 30.98
C ARG A 62 -1.94 18.23 31.90
N GLY A 63 -2.42 19.32 31.34
CA GLY A 63 -2.95 20.43 32.13
C GLY A 63 -3.53 21.56 31.29
N TYR A 64 -4.01 22.61 31.94
CA TYR A 64 -4.58 23.76 31.23
C TYR A 64 -3.53 24.56 30.47
N ARG A 65 -3.90 25.10 29.29
CA ARG A 65 -3.04 25.97 28.47
C ARG A 65 -2.47 27.16 29.26
N ALA A 66 -3.19 27.69 30.25
CA ALA A 66 -2.68 28.73 31.14
C ALA A 66 -1.43 28.30 31.95
N ALA A 67 -1.41 27.06 32.45
CA ALA A 67 -0.29 26.52 33.24
C ALA A 67 0.82 25.92 32.36
N PHE A 68 0.50 25.60 31.10
CA PHE A 68 1.44 25.02 30.14
C PHE A 68 2.70 25.87 29.91
N VAL A 69 2.56 27.21 29.87
CA VAL A 69 3.70 28.11 29.66
C VAL A 69 4.72 27.98 30.79
N GLN A 70 4.26 27.79 32.03
CA GLN A 70 5.14 27.59 33.18
C GLN A 70 5.83 26.23 33.11
N HIS A 71 5.06 25.16 32.84
CA HIS A 71 5.59 23.81 32.65
C HIS A 71 6.71 23.77 31.58
N MET A 72 6.50 24.42 30.43
CA MET A 72 7.49 24.46 29.35
C MET A 72 8.80 25.15 29.75
N LYS A 73 8.76 26.14 30.65
CA LYS A 73 9.96 26.79 31.19
C LYS A 73 10.68 25.89 32.18
N GLU A 74 9.95 25.35 33.15
CA GLU A 74 10.51 24.54 34.25
C GLU A 74 11.03 23.18 33.78
N SER A 75 10.41 22.59 32.76
CA SER A 75 10.74 21.24 32.27
C SER A 75 11.62 21.24 31.01
N SER A 76 12.21 22.38 30.64
CA SER A 76 12.97 22.53 29.38
C SER A 76 14.19 21.60 29.29
N ASP A 77 14.99 21.48 30.35
CA ASP A 77 16.14 20.57 30.41
C ASP A 77 15.71 19.09 30.35
N SER A 78 14.60 18.76 31.01
CA SER A 78 14.01 17.40 30.96
C SER A 78 13.57 17.06 29.53
N HIS A 79 12.89 17.98 28.85
CA HIS A 79 12.47 17.80 27.46
C HIS A 79 13.65 17.63 26.51
N LEU A 80 14.73 18.40 26.67
CA LEU A 80 15.94 18.24 25.88
C LEU A 80 16.60 16.87 26.10
N SER A 81 16.65 16.40 27.35
CA SER A 81 17.18 15.06 27.68
C SER A 81 16.32 13.94 27.09
N LEU A 82 14.99 14.02 27.22
CA LEU A 82 14.06 13.06 26.64
C LEU A 82 14.14 13.03 25.11
N ALA A 83 14.20 14.20 24.47
CA ALA A 83 14.36 14.31 23.02
C ALA A 83 15.72 13.74 22.57
N GLY A 84 16.80 14.07 23.27
CA GLY A 84 18.14 13.55 22.99
C GLY A 84 18.19 12.02 23.08
N LYS A 85 17.58 11.43 24.11
CA LYS A 85 17.44 9.97 24.24
C LYS A 85 16.63 9.37 23.09
N THR A 86 15.49 9.98 22.77
CA THR A 86 14.62 9.53 21.68
C THR A 86 15.35 9.56 20.34
N ILE A 87 16.08 10.64 20.03
CA ILE A 87 16.90 10.77 18.81
C ILE A 87 18.01 9.71 18.78
N SER A 88 18.67 9.46 19.91
CA SER A 88 19.72 8.44 20.00
C SER A 88 19.18 7.04 19.70
N ILE A 89 18.04 6.68 20.30
CA ILE A 89 17.35 5.41 20.06
C ILE A 89 16.87 5.31 18.61
N GLN A 90 16.24 6.35 18.08
CA GLN A 90 15.80 6.39 16.67
C GLN A 90 16.98 6.19 15.71
N LYS A 91 18.12 6.83 15.97
CA LYS A 91 19.34 6.66 15.17
C LYS A 91 19.84 5.22 15.18
N GLN A 92 19.81 4.54 16.32
CA GLN A 92 20.18 3.13 16.43
C GLN A 92 19.20 2.23 15.69
N LEU A 93 17.88 2.48 15.84
CA LEU A 93 16.85 1.74 15.13
C LEU A 93 16.98 1.87 13.62
N ILE A 94 17.23 3.07 13.10
CA ILE A 94 17.42 3.30 11.66
C ILE A 94 18.59 2.46 11.13
N LYS A 95 19.74 2.44 11.82
CA LYS A 95 20.88 1.60 11.43
C LYS A 95 20.51 0.12 11.34
N LEU A 96 19.81 -0.41 12.35
CA LEU A 96 19.36 -1.80 12.36
C LEU A 96 18.37 -2.11 11.22
N TYR A 97 17.48 -1.17 10.90
CA TYR A 97 16.56 -1.30 9.77
C TYR A 97 17.28 -1.28 8.42
N GLU A 98 18.31 -0.44 8.27
CA GLU A 98 19.16 -0.40 7.07
C GLU A 98 19.92 -1.72 6.86
N GLU A 99 20.51 -2.28 7.93
CA GLU A 99 21.21 -3.57 7.91
C GLU A 99 20.26 -4.69 7.47
N ARG A 100 19.09 -4.81 8.11
CA ARG A 100 18.09 -5.83 7.76
C ARG A 100 17.53 -5.64 6.35
N SER A 101 17.33 -4.40 5.90
CA SER A 101 16.92 -4.11 4.52
C SER A 101 17.98 -4.58 3.52
N ASN A 102 19.26 -4.41 3.84
CA ASN A 102 20.36 -4.86 3.00
C ASN A 102 20.43 -6.39 2.90
N GLU A 103 20.26 -7.11 4.02
CA GLU A 103 20.16 -8.57 4.02
C GLU A 103 19.00 -9.08 3.16
N GLN A 104 17.83 -8.46 3.31
CA GLN A 104 16.65 -8.80 2.51
C GLN A 104 16.89 -8.56 1.01
N LYS A 105 17.58 -7.46 0.64
CA LYS A 105 17.95 -7.19 -0.76
C LYS A 105 18.84 -8.29 -1.34
N ILE A 106 19.85 -8.74 -0.59
CA ILE A 106 20.74 -9.83 -1.01
C ILE A 106 19.94 -11.13 -1.21
N TYR A 107 19.01 -11.43 -0.30
CA TYR A 107 18.19 -12.63 -0.40
C TYR A 107 17.23 -12.59 -1.61
N ILE A 108 16.60 -11.43 -1.87
CA ILE A 108 15.72 -11.23 -3.03
C ILE A 108 16.51 -11.34 -4.34
N ASP A 109 17.72 -10.79 -4.41
CA ASP A 109 18.60 -10.91 -5.57
C ASP A 109 18.97 -12.39 -5.83
N LEU A 110 19.29 -13.14 -4.77
CA LEU A 110 19.54 -14.58 -4.88
C LEU A 110 18.31 -15.35 -5.40
N LEU A 111 17.13 -15.09 -4.86
CA LEU A 111 15.89 -15.72 -5.32
C LEU A 111 15.58 -15.38 -6.77
N SER A 112 15.77 -14.11 -7.16
CA SER A 112 15.57 -13.65 -8.54
C SER A 112 16.48 -14.38 -9.52
N ARG A 113 17.75 -14.61 -9.16
CA ARG A 113 18.67 -15.44 -9.96
C ARG A 113 18.21 -16.89 -10.08
N LYS A 114 17.72 -17.49 -8.99
CA LYS A 114 17.17 -18.85 -9.02
C LYS A 114 15.95 -18.95 -9.92
N VAL A 115 15.01 -18.02 -9.81
CA VAL A 115 13.81 -17.96 -10.67
C VAL A 115 14.23 -17.81 -12.13
N ASN A 116 15.13 -16.87 -12.46
CA ASN A 116 15.59 -16.69 -13.83
C ASN A 116 16.27 -17.95 -14.40
N ALA A 117 17.05 -18.65 -13.58
CA ALA A 117 17.65 -19.91 -13.99
C ALA A 117 16.59 -20.97 -14.30
N LEU A 118 15.54 -21.07 -13.46
CA LEU A 118 14.43 -21.98 -13.67
C LEU A 118 13.60 -21.62 -14.90
N GLU A 119 13.30 -20.34 -15.13
CA GLU A 119 12.60 -19.87 -16.33
C GLU A 119 13.37 -20.24 -17.61
N LYS A 120 14.70 -20.14 -17.58
CA LYS A 120 15.56 -20.54 -18.71
C LYS A 120 15.62 -22.04 -18.92
N THR A 121 15.52 -22.84 -17.87
CA THR A 121 15.61 -24.31 -17.97
C THR A 121 14.26 -24.99 -18.20
N TYR A 122 13.16 -24.36 -17.79
CA TYR A 122 11.80 -24.92 -17.81
C TYR A 122 10.77 -24.06 -18.59
N GLY A 123 11.19 -23.01 -19.30
CA GLY A 123 10.35 -22.26 -20.24
C GLY A 123 9.82 -23.12 -21.40
N ALA A 124 8.86 -22.59 -22.17
CA ALA A 124 8.12 -23.30 -23.23
C ALA A 124 9.03 -24.21 -24.07
N GLN A 125 8.87 -25.53 -23.91
CA GLN A 125 9.87 -26.50 -24.35
C GLN A 125 9.95 -26.71 -25.86
N TYR A 126 8.89 -26.41 -26.60
CA TYR A 126 8.91 -26.55 -28.05
C TYR A 126 7.75 -25.82 -28.74
N ILE A 127 8.04 -24.96 -29.72
CA ILE A 127 7.04 -24.37 -30.62
C ILE A 127 7.24 -24.97 -32.01
N TRP A 128 6.26 -25.76 -32.45
CA TRP A 128 6.25 -26.31 -33.80
C TRP A 128 5.34 -25.49 -34.71
N ARG A 129 5.94 -24.65 -35.56
CA ARG A 129 5.19 -23.90 -36.58
C ARG A 129 5.04 -24.73 -37.86
N ILE A 130 3.83 -24.78 -38.40
CA ILE A 130 3.55 -25.43 -39.68
C ILE A 130 3.54 -24.37 -40.79
N ASP A 131 4.65 -24.26 -41.51
CA ASP A 131 4.70 -23.42 -42.71
C ASP A 131 3.95 -24.07 -43.89
N ASN A 132 3.47 -23.26 -44.84
CA ASN A 132 2.71 -23.68 -46.03
C ASN A 132 1.48 -24.54 -45.69
N TYR A 133 0.69 -24.12 -44.70
CA TYR A 133 -0.46 -24.88 -44.19
C TYR A 133 -1.43 -25.35 -45.30
N HIS A 134 -1.80 -24.47 -46.24
CA HIS A 134 -2.77 -24.79 -47.27
C HIS A 134 -2.32 -25.95 -48.17
N GLU A 135 -1.06 -25.93 -48.61
CA GLU A 135 -0.45 -26.99 -49.42
C GLU A 135 -0.43 -28.31 -48.65
N LYS A 136 0.08 -28.29 -47.41
CA LYS A 136 0.14 -29.49 -46.55
C LYS A 136 -1.23 -30.04 -46.19
N PHE A 137 -2.24 -29.18 -46.07
CA PHE A 137 -3.63 -29.59 -45.88
C PHE A 137 -4.18 -30.30 -47.12
N GLN A 138 -3.90 -29.78 -48.34
CA GLN A 138 -4.29 -30.46 -49.59
C GLN A 138 -3.55 -31.79 -49.78
N GLU A 139 -2.28 -31.88 -49.42
CA GLU A 139 -1.53 -33.14 -49.40
C GLU A 139 -2.14 -34.17 -48.44
N ALA A 140 -2.61 -33.73 -47.28
CA ALA A 140 -3.30 -34.57 -46.32
C ALA A 140 -4.68 -34.99 -46.84
N HIS A 141 -5.45 -34.06 -47.42
CA HIS A 141 -6.76 -34.33 -48.04
C HIS A 141 -6.66 -35.32 -49.21
N THR A 142 -5.62 -35.20 -50.03
CA THR A 142 -5.36 -36.11 -51.15
C THR A 142 -4.70 -37.42 -50.72
N ASN A 143 -4.56 -37.68 -49.41
CA ASN A 143 -3.92 -38.85 -48.80
C ASN A 143 -2.48 -39.10 -49.28
N LYS A 144 -1.81 -38.10 -49.88
CA LYS A 144 -0.40 -38.21 -50.27
C LYS A 144 0.51 -38.14 -49.05
N LYS A 145 0.17 -37.28 -48.09
CA LYS A 145 0.92 -37.10 -46.84
C LYS A 145 -0.03 -36.74 -45.68
N PRO A 146 -0.74 -37.73 -45.12
CA PRO A 146 -1.81 -37.49 -44.14
C PRO A 146 -1.30 -37.09 -42.74
N THR A 147 -0.10 -37.53 -42.37
CA THR A 147 0.51 -37.26 -41.05
C THR A 147 1.78 -36.44 -41.21
N LEU A 148 1.87 -35.36 -40.45
CA LEU A 148 3.08 -34.57 -40.28
C LEU A 148 3.74 -34.92 -38.95
N TYR A 149 5.05 -34.94 -38.95
CA TYR A 149 5.85 -35.16 -37.75
C TYR A 149 6.70 -33.93 -37.48
N SER A 150 6.82 -33.55 -36.21
CA SER A 150 7.77 -32.53 -35.79
C SER A 150 9.17 -33.13 -35.75
N PRO A 151 10.22 -32.30 -35.91
CA PRO A 151 11.54 -32.63 -35.41
C PRO A 151 11.49 -33.12 -33.97
N THR A 152 12.37 -34.04 -33.62
CA THR A 152 12.49 -34.53 -32.24
C THR A 152 13.02 -33.44 -31.32
N PHE A 153 12.44 -33.30 -30.13
CA PHE A 153 12.87 -32.34 -29.11
C PHE A 153 12.97 -33.02 -27.74
N LEU A 154 13.75 -32.45 -26.82
CA LEU A 154 13.85 -32.95 -25.45
C LEU A 154 12.81 -32.32 -24.53
N THR A 155 12.27 -33.12 -23.62
CA THR A 155 11.37 -32.64 -22.55
C THR A 155 12.07 -31.97 -21.37
N SER A 156 13.39 -32.00 -21.29
CA SER A 156 14.22 -31.25 -20.32
C SER A 156 15.70 -31.52 -20.59
N ARG A 157 16.62 -30.87 -19.84
CA ARG A 157 18.08 -31.05 -19.98
C ARG A 157 18.56 -32.52 -19.91
N HIS A 158 17.82 -33.39 -19.25
CA HIS A 158 18.08 -34.84 -19.19
C HIS A 158 16.78 -35.64 -19.42
N GLY A 159 15.87 -35.07 -20.21
CA GLY A 159 14.54 -35.61 -20.43
C GLY A 159 14.48 -36.67 -21.54
N TYR A 160 13.26 -37.02 -21.92
CA TYR A 160 13.01 -37.94 -23.02
C TYR A 160 13.07 -37.19 -24.36
N PHE A 161 13.48 -37.88 -25.41
CA PHE A 161 13.30 -37.42 -26.79
C PHE A 161 11.85 -37.69 -27.21
N LEU A 162 11.11 -36.63 -27.54
CA LEU A 162 9.75 -36.70 -28.06
C LEU A 162 9.68 -36.16 -29.48
N GLY A 163 8.68 -36.62 -30.23
CA GLY A 163 8.26 -36.02 -31.49
C GLY A 163 6.74 -35.89 -31.48
N LEU A 164 6.23 -34.78 -32.01
CA LEU A 164 4.80 -34.58 -32.18
C LEU A 164 4.38 -35.14 -33.53
N SER A 165 3.18 -35.69 -33.61
CA SER A 165 2.55 -36.07 -34.86
C SER A 165 1.19 -35.41 -34.94
N ILE A 166 0.86 -34.83 -36.10
CA ILE A 166 -0.44 -34.20 -36.33
C ILE A 166 -0.98 -34.63 -37.69
N CYS A 167 -2.28 -34.92 -37.73
CA CYS A 167 -3.01 -35.29 -38.94
C CYS A 167 -3.96 -34.14 -39.27
N LEU A 168 -3.62 -33.33 -40.28
CA LEU A 168 -4.36 -32.09 -40.58
C LEU A 168 -5.80 -32.36 -41.06
N PHE A 169 -6.04 -33.51 -41.68
CA PHE A 169 -7.35 -33.94 -42.17
C PHE A 169 -8.04 -34.95 -41.23
N GLY A 170 -7.47 -35.18 -40.04
CA GLY A 170 -7.88 -36.23 -39.11
C GLY A 170 -7.40 -37.62 -39.55
N ASP A 171 -7.17 -38.52 -38.60
CA ASP A 171 -6.73 -39.90 -38.85
C ASP A 171 -7.83 -40.95 -38.61
N GLY A 172 -9.03 -40.50 -38.22
CA GLY A 172 -10.18 -41.36 -37.93
C GLY A 172 -9.98 -42.29 -36.72
N LYS A 173 -8.90 -42.16 -35.93
CA LYS A 173 -8.61 -43.03 -34.79
C LYS A 173 -9.14 -42.50 -33.46
N GLY A 174 -9.78 -41.33 -33.45
CA GLY A 174 -10.58 -40.84 -32.33
C GLY A 174 -11.84 -41.68 -32.14
N LYS A 175 -11.71 -42.86 -31.52
CA LYS A 175 -12.84 -43.56 -30.90
C LYS A 175 -13.07 -42.90 -29.54
N TYR A 176 -14.21 -42.23 -29.38
CA TYR A 176 -14.77 -41.93 -28.07
C TYR A 176 -15.16 -43.23 -27.36
#